data_AF-A0A1S8WJS0-F1
#
_entry.id   AF-A0A1S8WJS0-F1
#
_cell.length_a   1.000
_cell.length_b   1.000
_cell.length_c   1.000
_cell.angle_alpha   90.00
_cell.angle_beta   90.00
_cell.angle_gamma   90.00
#
_symmetry.space_group_name_H-M   'P 1'
#
loop_
_entity.id
_entity.type
_entity.pdbx_description
1 polymer ?
#
loop_
_entity_poly.entity_id
_entity_poly.type
_entity_poly.pdbx_seq_one_letter_code
_entity_poly.pdbx_strand_id
1 'polypeptide(L)'
;MMSQGQGNAVDAAVAMALCMAVVRPDVASLAGCGMMLVQDRNTQKSHLYDFMCSAPSNPSDVDATKPASLVGVPGFVRGLYTVHRHFGQRRWSDLFAGVLNLAAAGFRPDPDLLSAAKATAAEHPGTSGMIFNDLAKFSGESYHPPDALKATLENLKNSGEHYFYDAHSEPASFSSQLLSFLNAQGVHWQARDMSDYTVEKPKPILVSRFVRQYICL
;
A
#
# COMPACT_ATOMS: atom_id res chain seq x y z
N MET A 1 15.90 -8.72 -8.29
CA MET A 1 15.19 -9.13 -9.52
C MET A 1 14.46 -10.42 -9.21
N MET A 2 13.14 -10.48 -9.32
CA MET A 2 12.40 -11.72 -9.09
C MET A 2 12.86 -12.78 -10.10
N SER A 3 13.16 -14.00 -9.63
CA SER A 3 13.52 -15.11 -10.52
C SER A 3 12.41 -15.29 -11.55
N GLN A 4 12.74 -15.10 -12.83
CA GLN A 4 11.80 -15.34 -13.91
C GLN A 4 11.34 -16.81 -13.86
N GLY A 5 10.03 -17.03 -13.79
CA GLY A 5 9.42 -18.35 -14.02
C GLY A 5 8.90 -19.13 -12.80
N GLN A 6 8.85 -18.56 -11.59
CA GLN A 6 8.36 -19.28 -10.39
C GLN A 6 7.09 -18.69 -9.74
N GLY A 7 6.38 -17.78 -10.39
CA GLY A 7 5.14 -17.20 -9.88
C GLY A 7 4.19 -16.79 -11.02
N ASN A 8 2.95 -16.49 -10.67
CA ASN A 8 1.93 -16.09 -11.63
C ASN A 8 1.73 -14.56 -11.71
N ALA A 9 0.74 -14.13 -12.49
CA ALA A 9 0.42 -12.72 -12.68
C ALA A 9 0.07 -12.00 -11.35
N VAL A 10 -0.57 -12.69 -10.40
CA VAL A 10 -0.90 -12.12 -9.09
C VAL A 10 0.35 -11.96 -8.23
N ASP A 11 1.23 -12.96 -8.19
CA ASP A 11 2.52 -12.85 -7.49
C ASP A 11 3.34 -11.66 -8.02
N ALA A 12 3.39 -11.51 -9.34
CA ALA A 12 4.09 -10.40 -10.00
C ALA A 12 3.43 -9.05 -9.68
N ALA A 13 2.09 -8.96 -9.72
CA ALA A 13 1.36 -7.73 -9.42
C ALA A 13 1.59 -7.27 -7.97
N VAL A 14 1.53 -8.19 -7.00
CA VAL A 14 1.77 -7.88 -5.58
C VAL A 14 3.22 -7.44 -5.36
N ALA A 15 4.17 -8.15 -5.95
CA ALA A 15 5.58 -7.78 -5.91
C ALA A 15 5.84 -6.37 -6.45
N MET A 16 5.26 -6.06 -7.62
CA MET A 16 5.38 -4.75 -8.24
C MET A 16 4.74 -3.67 -7.38
N ALA A 17 3.55 -3.93 -6.83
CA ALA A 17 2.84 -3.00 -5.95
C ALA A 17 3.66 -2.65 -4.70
N LEU A 18 4.32 -3.65 -4.08
CA LEU A 18 5.25 -3.44 -2.97
C LEU A 18 6.47 -2.60 -3.38
N CYS A 19 7.06 -2.86 -4.56
CA CYS A 19 8.17 -2.06 -5.07
C CYS A 19 7.74 -0.61 -5.32
N MET A 20 6.58 -0.40 -5.95
CA MET A 20 6.02 0.93 -6.25
C MET A 20 5.80 1.75 -4.98
N ALA A 21 5.36 1.14 -3.88
CA ALA A 21 5.21 1.83 -2.60
C ALA A 21 6.54 2.37 -2.02
N VAL A 22 7.69 1.92 -2.54
CA VAL A 22 9.03 2.42 -2.16
C VAL A 22 9.61 3.34 -3.22
N VAL A 23 9.52 2.97 -4.49
CA VAL A 23 10.18 3.72 -5.59
C VAL A 23 9.35 4.88 -6.13
N ARG A 24 8.04 4.88 -5.88
CA ARG A 24 7.09 5.92 -6.30
C ARG A 24 6.09 6.21 -5.16
N PRO A 25 6.58 6.74 -4.02
CA PRO A 25 5.72 7.09 -2.88
C PRO A 25 4.69 8.19 -3.20
N ASP A 26 4.88 8.90 -4.32
CA ASP A 26 3.94 9.88 -4.88
C ASP A 26 2.69 9.24 -5.53
N VAL A 27 2.75 7.96 -5.91
CA VAL A 27 1.62 7.27 -6.58
C VAL A 27 1.07 6.09 -5.80
N ALA A 28 1.90 5.46 -4.96
CA ALA A 28 1.52 4.27 -4.20
C ALA A 28 2.12 4.31 -2.80
N SER A 29 1.39 3.79 -1.81
CA SER A 29 1.89 3.68 -0.44
C SER A 29 1.31 2.45 0.25
N LEU A 30 2.03 1.93 1.25
CA LEU A 30 1.54 0.82 2.08
C LEU A 30 0.27 1.19 2.85
N ALA A 31 0.11 2.47 3.19
CA ALA A 31 -1.06 3.03 3.87
C ALA A 31 -2.14 3.56 2.88
N GLY A 32 -2.04 3.23 1.60
CA GLY A 32 -3.01 3.62 0.59
C GLY A 32 -4.17 2.64 0.45
N CYS A 33 -4.79 2.67 -0.72
CA CYS A 33 -5.91 1.81 -1.10
C CYS A 33 -5.94 1.57 -2.61
N GLY A 34 -6.90 0.77 -3.09
CA GLY A 34 -7.07 0.56 -4.52
C GLY A 34 -8.05 -0.55 -4.86
N MET A 35 -7.99 -0.98 -6.11
CA MET A 35 -8.79 -2.09 -6.63
C MET A 35 -7.93 -2.99 -7.50
N MET A 36 -8.28 -4.28 -7.56
CA MET A 36 -7.62 -5.25 -8.43
C MET A 36 -8.66 -6.15 -9.11
N LEU A 37 -8.65 -6.15 -10.43
CA LEU A 37 -9.41 -7.08 -11.25
C LEU A 37 -8.52 -8.26 -11.64
N VAL A 38 -8.90 -9.47 -11.22
CA VAL A 38 -8.19 -10.71 -11.53
C VAL A 38 -9.00 -11.54 -12.52
N GLN A 39 -8.41 -11.84 -13.67
CA GLN A 39 -8.96 -12.82 -14.61
C GLN A 39 -8.38 -14.20 -14.29
N ASP A 40 -9.21 -15.10 -13.75
CA ASP A 40 -8.83 -16.49 -13.53
C ASP A 40 -8.96 -17.28 -14.83
N ARG A 41 -7.83 -17.75 -15.37
CA ARG A 41 -7.77 -18.56 -16.59
C ARG A 41 -8.31 -19.98 -16.38
N ASN A 42 -8.27 -20.51 -15.17
CA ASN A 42 -8.74 -21.87 -14.90
C ASN A 42 -10.26 -21.93 -14.90
N THR A 43 -10.91 -20.95 -14.27
CA THR A 43 -12.37 -20.89 -14.18
C THR A 43 -13.02 -20.01 -15.25
N GLN A 44 -12.22 -19.25 -16.01
CA GLN A 44 -12.67 -18.23 -16.97
C GLN A 44 -13.55 -17.15 -16.32
N LYS A 45 -13.36 -16.88 -15.02
CA LYS A 45 -14.10 -15.86 -14.27
C LYS A 45 -13.23 -14.66 -13.94
N SER A 46 -13.85 -13.48 -13.94
CA SER A 46 -13.24 -12.25 -13.45
C SER A 46 -13.65 -12.01 -12.00
N HIS A 47 -12.70 -11.60 -11.17
CA HIS A 47 -12.88 -11.32 -9.74
C HIS A 47 -12.40 -9.91 -9.45
N LEU A 48 -13.29 -9.05 -8.99
CA LEU A 48 -12.94 -7.69 -8.55
C LEU A 48 -12.71 -7.70 -7.04
N TYR A 49 -11.58 -7.14 -6.62
CA TYR A 49 -11.25 -6.88 -5.23
C TYR A 49 -11.20 -5.39 -5.04
N ASP A 50 -12.11 -4.86 -4.23
CA ASP A 50 -12.14 -3.47 -3.84
C ASP A 50 -11.58 -3.35 -2.42
N PHE A 51 -10.46 -2.66 -2.32
CA PHE A 51 -9.76 -2.37 -1.09
C PHE A 51 -9.51 -0.85 -0.99
N MET A 52 -10.53 -0.06 -1.34
CA MET A 52 -10.58 1.38 -1.12
C MET A 52 -10.53 1.73 0.39
N CYS A 53 -10.02 2.91 0.74
CA CYS A 53 -10.01 3.34 2.13
C CYS A 53 -11.44 3.46 2.66
N SER A 54 -11.69 2.99 3.88
CA SER A 54 -12.98 3.16 4.56
C SER A 54 -12.91 4.27 5.60
N ALA A 55 -14.05 4.87 5.94
CA ALA A 55 -14.14 5.74 7.10
C ALA A 55 -13.97 4.92 8.40
N PRO A 56 -13.34 5.47 9.45
CA PRO A 56 -13.36 4.88 10.78
C PRO A 56 -14.77 4.92 11.37
N SER A 57 -15.03 4.16 12.45
CA SER A 57 -16.34 4.13 13.10
C SER A 57 -16.77 5.45 13.75
N ASN A 58 -15.82 6.34 14.03
CA ASN A 58 -16.07 7.69 14.52
C ASN A 58 -15.19 8.70 13.78
N PRO A 59 -15.58 9.15 12.57
CA PRO A 59 -14.79 10.10 11.81
C PRO A 59 -14.76 11.46 12.50
N SER A 60 -13.57 12.06 12.56
CA SER A 60 -13.44 13.47 12.96
C SER A 60 -13.94 14.39 11.84
N ASP A 61 -14.29 15.62 12.19
CA ASP A 61 -14.59 16.64 11.19
C ASP A 61 -13.38 16.85 10.26
N VAL A 62 -13.65 16.91 8.96
CA VAL A 62 -12.63 17.09 7.93
C VAL A 62 -12.06 18.51 8.05
N ASP A 63 -10.77 18.60 8.37
CA ASP A 63 -10.03 19.84 8.48
C ASP A 63 -8.81 19.78 7.55
N ALA A 64 -8.87 20.50 6.44
CA ALA A 64 -7.79 20.54 5.44
C ALA A 64 -6.46 21.06 6.02
N THR A 65 -6.48 21.76 7.16
CA THR A 65 -5.28 22.21 7.86
C THR A 65 -4.68 21.14 8.78
N LYS A 66 -5.41 20.05 9.04
CA LYS A 66 -4.99 18.90 9.85
C LYS A 66 -4.99 17.62 9.01
N PRO A 67 -3.84 17.27 8.38
CA PRO A 67 -3.73 16.08 7.54
C PRO A 67 -4.22 14.78 8.21
N ALA A 68 -4.06 14.64 9.53
CA ALA A 68 -4.55 13.48 10.28
C ALA A 68 -6.08 13.32 10.25
N SER A 69 -6.85 14.38 10.01
CA SER A 69 -8.32 14.31 9.86
C SER A 69 -8.76 13.86 8.46
N LEU A 70 -7.84 13.82 7.49
CA LEU A 70 -8.12 13.52 6.08
C LEU A 70 -7.88 12.05 5.72
N VAL A 71 -7.37 11.25 6.65
CA VAL A 71 -7.00 9.86 6.37
C VAL A 71 -8.19 8.93 6.60
N GLY A 72 -8.32 7.91 5.75
CA GLY A 72 -9.20 6.77 5.95
C GLY A 72 -8.43 5.51 6.33
N VAL A 73 -9.12 4.47 6.77
CA VAL A 73 -8.51 3.18 7.13
C VAL A 73 -7.83 2.59 5.88
N PRO A 74 -6.51 2.34 5.90
CA PRO A 74 -5.79 1.86 4.73
C PRO A 74 -6.21 0.48 4.26
N GLY A 75 -6.41 0.31 2.95
CA GLY A 75 -6.83 -0.97 2.37
C GLY A 75 -5.75 -1.75 1.63
N PHE A 76 -4.67 -1.09 1.21
CA PHE A 76 -3.71 -1.63 0.25
C PHE A 76 -3.08 -2.96 0.68
N VAL A 77 -2.54 -3.05 1.90
CA VAL A 77 -1.89 -4.27 2.40
C VAL A 77 -2.89 -5.42 2.50
N ARG A 78 -4.09 -5.19 3.07
CA ARG A 78 -5.15 -6.21 3.16
C ARG A 78 -5.59 -6.67 1.78
N GLY A 79 -5.73 -5.73 0.84
CA GLY A 79 -6.06 -6.00 -0.56
C GLY A 79 -5.06 -6.95 -1.21
N LEU A 80 -3.78 -6.58 -1.20
CA LEU A 80 -2.71 -7.39 -1.81
C LEU A 80 -2.60 -8.78 -1.16
N TYR A 81 -2.66 -8.85 0.17
CA TYR A 81 -2.60 -10.12 0.88
C TYR A 81 -3.82 -11.00 0.58
N THR A 82 -5.03 -10.42 0.54
CA THR A 82 -6.27 -11.13 0.20
C THR A 82 -6.22 -11.70 -1.22
N VAL A 83 -5.78 -10.90 -2.20
CA VAL A 83 -5.67 -11.36 -3.60
C VAL A 83 -4.59 -12.44 -3.72
N HIS A 84 -3.44 -12.26 -3.07
CA HIS A 84 -2.38 -13.27 -3.02
C HIS A 84 -2.85 -14.57 -2.36
N ARG A 85 -3.63 -14.51 -1.29
CA ARG A 85 -4.17 -15.72 -0.63
C ARG A 85 -5.11 -16.52 -1.53
N HIS A 86 -5.87 -15.87 -2.42
CA HIS A 86 -6.76 -16.59 -3.33
C HIS A 86 -6.05 -17.12 -4.58
N PHE A 87 -5.09 -16.38 -5.12
CA PHE A 87 -4.54 -16.68 -6.44
C PHE A 87 -3.02 -16.81 -6.50
N GLY A 88 -2.29 -16.37 -5.49
CA GLY A 88 -0.83 -16.44 -5.44
C GLY A 88 -0.32 -17.87 -5.44
N GLN A 89 0.88 -18.07 -5.99
CA GLN A 89 1.56 -19.37 -6.03
C GLN A 89 2.84 -19.38 -5.19
N ARG A 90 3.44 -18.21 -4.96
CA ARG A 90 4.65 -18.10 -4.16
C ARG A 90 4.31 -17.95 -2.68
N ARG A 91 5.31 -18.15 -1.82
CA ARG A 91 5.14 -17.79 -0.42
C ARG A 91 5.09 -16.27 -0.34
N TRP A 92 4.22 -15.74 0.52
CA TRP A 92 4.08 -14.30 0.74
C TRP A 92 5.43 -13.61 0.98
N SER A 93 6.27 -14.22 1.82
CA SER A 93 7.59 -13.69 2.17
C SER A 93 8.55 -13.61 0.98
N ASP A 94 8.41 -14.50 -0.02
CA ASP A 94 9.26 -14.49 -1.22
C ASP A 94 8.98 -13.27 -2.12
N LEU A 95 7.80 -12.64 -1.96
CA LEU A 95 7.42 -11.46 -2.75
C LEU A 95 8.17 -10.19 -2.32
N PHE A 96 8.72 -10.18 -1.10
CA PHE A 96 9.41 -9.02 -0.54
C PHE A 96 10.89 -8.94 -0.95
N ALA A 97 11.47 -10.03 -1.46
CA ALA A 97 12.89 -10.07 -1.82
C ALA A 97 13.29 -8.94 -2.77
N GLY A 98 12.43 -8.59 -3.73
CA GLY A 98 12.67 -7.49 -4.67
C GLY A 98 12.74 -6.13 -3.98
N VAL A 99 11.69 -5.79 -3.23
CA VAL A 99 11.57 -4.47 -2.58
C VAL A 99 12.60 -4.28 -1.46
N LEU A 100 12.90 -5.33 -0.68
CA LEU A 100 13.89 -5.25 0.41
C LEU A 100 15.31 -5.07 -0.14
N ASN A 101 15.68 -5.80 -1.19
CA ASN A 101 16.97 -5.61 -1.86
C ASN A 101 17.09 -4.21 -2.45
N LEU A 102 16.02 -3.70 -3.07
CA LEU A 102 16.00 -2.35 -3.62
C LEU A 102 16.11 -1.28 -2.53
N ALA A 103 15.40 -1.44 -1.42
CA ALA A 103 15.48 -0.52 -0.29
C ALA A 103 16.86 -0.54 0.38
N ALA A 104 17.54 -1.69 0.41
CA ALA A 104 18.88 -1.84 0.98
C ALA A 104 19.98 -1.30 0.05
N ALA A 105 19.93 -1.59 -1.25
CA ALA A 105 20.92 -1.14 -2.22
C ALA A 105 20.74 0.34 -2.62
N GLY A 106 19.56 0.89 -2.35
CA GLY A 106 19.14 2.18 -2.85
C GLY A 106 18.83 2.15 -4.35
N PHE A 107 18.27 3.25 -4.83
CA PHE A 107 17.88 3.42 -6.22
C PHE A 107 18.02 4.87 -6.63
N ARG A 108 18.18 5.13 -7.93
CA ARG A 108 18.11 6.50 -8.45
C ARG A 108 16.64 6.90 -8.59
N PRO A 109 16.16 7.94 -7.87
CA PRO A 109 14.80 8.42 -8.03
C PRO A 109 14.55 8.90 -9.46
N ASP A 110 13.36 8.64 -9.97
CA ASP A 110 12.90 9.16 -11.25
C ASP A 110 12.73 10.70 -11.20
N PRO A 111 13.03 11.45 -12.28
CA PRO A 111 12.88 12.90 -12.30
C PRO A 111 11.47 13.40 -11.94
N ASP A 112 10.41 12.67 -12.31
CA ASP A 112 9.03 13.05 -11.99
C ASP A 112 8.77 12.94 -10.49
N LEU A 113 9.31 11.90 -9.83
CA LEU A 113 9.24 11.77 -8.37
C LEU A 113 9.97 12.93 -7.66
N LEU A 114 11.15 13.33 -8.14
CA LEU A 114 11.89 14.46 -7.57
C LEU A 114 11.14 15.78 -7.75
N SER A 115 10.49 15.96 -8.91
CA SER A 115 9.64 17.12 -9.17
C SER A 115 8.42 17.14 -8.25
N ALA A 116 7.72 16.01 -8.11
CA ALA A 116 6.57 15.86 -7.21
C ALA A 116 6.98 16.15 -5.76
N ALA A 117 8.11 15.61 -5.29
CA ALA A 117 8.59 15.85 -3.93
C ALA A 117 8.87 17.32 -3.66
N LYS A 118 9.47 18.05 -4.61
CA LYS A 118 9.71 19.50 -4.49
C LYS A 118 8.40 20.29 -4.44
N ALA A 119 7.43 19.93 -5.28
CA ALA A 119 6.11 20.56 -5.27
C ALA A 119 5.40 20.32 -3.92
N THR A 120 5.34 19.07 -3.45
CA THR A 120 4.73 18.72 -2.16
C THR A 120 5.41 19.40 -0.99
N ALA A 121 6.74 19.49 -0.97
CA ALA A 121 7.48 20.19 0.10
C ALA A 121 7.20 21.70 0.11
N ALA A 122 7.00 22.32 -1.06
CA ALA A 122 6.66 23.73 -1.18
C ALA A 122 5.20 24.03 -0.79
N GLU A 123 4.26 23.15 -1.15
CA GLU A 123 2.83 23.27 -0.82
C GLU A 123 2.55 23.00 0.66
N HIS A 124 3.31 22.08 1.27
CA HIS A 124 3.09 21.60 2.64
C HIS A 124 4.38 21.72 3.49
N PRO A 125 4.85 22.95 3.78
CA PRO A 125 6.05 23.16 4.56
C PRO A 125 5.87 22.62 5.98
N GLY A 126 6.69 21.64 6.36
CA GLY A 126 6.68 21.03 7.70
C GLY A 126 5.71 19.85 7.87
N THR A 127 4.83 19.56 6.91
CA THR A 127 3.87 18.43 6.97
C THR A 127 3.99 17.44 5.81
N SER A 128 4.85 17.72 4.84
CA SER A 128 5.16 16.90 3.65
C SER A 128 5.75 15.51 3.96
N GLY A 129 6.04 15.18 5.22
CA GLY A 129 6.57 13.88 5.63
C GLY A 129 8.08 13.72 5.33
N MET A 130 8.73 12.82 6.05
CA MET A 130 10.19 12.64 5.99
C MET A 130 10.67 12.27 4.57
N ILE A 131 10.00 11.33 3.92
CA ILE A 131 10.39 10.81 2.59
C ILE A 131 10.39 11.91 1.52
N PHE A 132 9.32 12.70 1.42
CA PHE A 132 9.26 13.77 0.41
C PHE A 132 10.24 14.90 0.72
N ASN A 133 10.48 15.22 2.00
CA ASN A 133 11.48 16.20 2.39
C ASN A 133 12.91 15.77 2.01
N ASP A 134 13.23 14.48 2.19
CA ASP A 134 14.53 13.93 1.81
C ASP A 134 14.68 13.90 0.29
N LEU A 135 13.65 13.47 -0.44
CA LEU A 135 13.63 13.46 -1.91
C LEU A 135 13.68 14.87 -2.52
N ALA A 136 13.02 15.86 -1.93
CA ALA A 136 13.05 17.24 -2.43
C ALA A 136 14.46 17.85 -2.39
N LYS A 137 15.27 17.42 -1.42
CA LYS A 137 16.68 17.84 -1.23
C LYS A 137 17.67 16.89 -1.89
N PHE A 138 17.21 15.77 -2.46
CA PHE A 138 18.06 14.75 -3.03
C PHE A 138 18.84 15.29 -4.24
N SER A 139 20.16 15.11 -4.19
CA SER A 139 21.10 15.49 -5.25
C SER A 139 22.18 14.42 -5.49
N GLY A 140 22.03 13.24 -4.89
CA GLY A 140 22.97 12.14 -4.98
C GLY A 140 22.71 11.19 -6.15
N GLU A 141 23.46 10.10 -6.19
CA GLU A 141 23.30 9.06 -7.22
C GLU A 141 22.31 7.96 -6.82
N SER A 142 22.20 7.67 -5.51
CA SER A 142 21.34 6.62 -4.96
C SER A 142 20.62 7.11 -3.70
N TYR A 143 19.30 7.03 -3.71
CA TYR A 143 18.42 7.30 -2.58
C TYR A 143 18.14 6.01 -1.81
N HIS A 144 18.22 6.10 -0.50
CA HIS A 144 17.90 5.00 0.41
C HIS A 144 16.69 5.42 1.25
N PRO A 145 15.59 4.65 1.23
CA PRO A 145 14.43 4.97 2.06
C PRO A 145 14.77 4.83 3.56
N PRO A 146 14.02 5.51 4.45
CA PRO A 146 14.21 5.42 5.89
C PRO A 146 14.16 3.99 6.41
N ASP A 147 14.97 3.69 7.44
CA ASP A 147 15.03 2.35 8.03
C ASP A 147 13.70 1.91 8.64
N ALA A 148 12.87 2.85 9.09
CA ALA A 148 11.51 2.55 9.53
C ALA A 148 10.67 1.89 8.42
N LEU A 149 10.79 2.34 7.16
CA LEU A 149 10.09 1.72 6.03
C LEU A 149 10.61 0.32 5.74
N LYS A 150 11.94 0.11 5.83
CA LYS A 150 12.54 -1.23 5.70
C LYS A 150 12.05 -2.18 6.79
N ALA A 151 11.99 -1.71 8.03
CA ALA A 151 11.47 -2.47 9.16
C ALA A 151 9.97 -2.83 8.96
N THR A 152 9.15 -1.89 8.48
CA THR A 152 7.75 -2.18 8.11
C THR A 152 7.66 -3.26 7.05
N LEU A 153 8.50 -3.23 6.00
CA LEU A 153 8.51 -4.25 4.96
C LEU A 153 8.95 -5.63 5.49
N GLU A 154 9.96 -5.69 6.37
CA GLU A 154 10.38 -6.94 7.02
C GLU A 154 9.28 -7.50 7.94
N ASN A 155 8.60 -6.65 8.71
CA ASN A 155 7.49 -7.09 9.55
C ASN A 155 6.32 -7.61 8.72
N LEU A 156 5.97 -6.94 7.61
CA LEU A 156 4.96 -7.43 6.67
C LEU A 156 5.36 -8.76 6.01
N LYS A 157 6.63 -8.93 5.66
CA LYS A 157 7.17 -10.18 5.12
C LYS A 157 7.01 -11.34 6.11
N ASN A 158 7.27 -11.10 7.40
CA ASN A 158 7.33 -12.13 8.43
C ASN A 158 5.96 -12.42 9.08
N SER A 159 5.19 -11.39 9.38
CA SER A 159 3.91 -11.47 10.11
C SER A 159 2.68 -11.30 9.22
N GLY A 160 2.87 -11.06 7.92
CA GLY A 160 1.78 -10.81 6.97
C GLY A 160 1.03 -9.52 7.28
N GLU A 161 -0.25 -9.49 6.91
CA GLU A 161 -1.13 -8.35 7.16
C GLU A 161 -1.44 -8.12 8.66
N HIS A 162 -1.22 -9.11 9.54
CA HIS A 162 -1.51 -8.97 10.97
C HIS A 162 -0.71 -7.83 11.61
N TYR A 163 0.57 -7.68 11.25
CA TYR A 163 1.39 -6.56 11.68
C TYR A 163 0.78 -5.19 11.33
N PHE A 164 -0.01 -5.12 10.26
CA PHE A 164 -0.57 -3.86 9.77
C PHE A 164 -1.90 -3.49 10.44
N TYR A 165 -2.70 -4.48 10.82
CA TYR A 165 -4.09 -4.27 11.24
C TYR A 165 -4.42 -4.76 12.65
N ASP A 166 -3.60 -5.62 13.25
CA ASP A 166 -3.84 -6.13 14.60
C ASP A 166 -3.14 -5.27 15.66
N ALA A 167 -3.92 -4.40 16.30
CA ALA A 167 -3.41 -3.55 17.37
C ALA A 167 -3.38 -4.23 18.75
N HIS A 168 -4.02 -5.40 18.91
CA HIS A 168 -4.19 -6.05 20.22
C HIS A 168 -3.07 -7.06 20.48
N SER A 169 -2.65 -7.78 19.45
CA SER A 169 -1.69 -8.88 19.58
C SER A 169 -0.23 -8.40 19.59
N GLU A 170 0.07 -7.24 19.01
CA GLU A 170 1.44 -6.73 18.87
C GLU A 170 1.55 -5.23 19.20
N PRO A 171 2.07 -4.86 20.39
CA PRO A 171 2.20 -3.45 20.81
C PRO A 171 3.08 -2.60 19.89
N ALA A 172 3.97 -3.23 19.13
CA ALA A 172 4.85 -2.57 18.15
C ALA A 172 4.32 -2.64 16.70
N SER A 173 3.06 -3.05 16.50
CA SER A 173 2.43 -3.12 15.18
C SER A 173 2.31 -1.74 14.53
N PHE A 174 2.08 -1.72 13.22
CA PHE A 174 1.82 -0.46 12.53
C PHE A 174 0.51 0.17 13.01
N SER A 175 -0.53 -0.62 13.26
CA SER A 175 -1.82 -0.12 13.73
C SER A 175 -1.71 0.55 15.10
N SER A 176 -0.93 0.00 16.05
CA SER A 176 -0.73 0.66 17.35
C SER A 176 -0.02 2.01 17.21
N GLN A 177 1.01 2.08 16.37
CA GLN A 177 1.76 3.31 16.09
C GLN A 177 0.88 4.36 15.41
N LEU A 178 0.08 3.95 14.42
CA LEU A 178 -0.86 4.84 13.73
C LEU A 178 -1.92 5.39 14.69
N LEU A 179 -2.55 4.53 15.49
CA LEU A 179 -3.57 4.96 16.46
C LEU A 179 -3.00 5.92 17.50
N SER A 180 -1.77 5.67 17.98
CA SER A 180 -1.06 6.57 18.89
C SER A 180 -0.80 7.93 18.23
N PHE A 181 -0.33 7.94 16.99
CA PHE A 181 -0.12 9.17 16.22
C PHE A 181 -1.41 9.96 16.02
N LEU A 182 -2.48 9.31 15.55
CA LEU A 182 -3.78 9.95 15.34
C LEU A 182 -4.33 10.54 16.64
N ASN A 183 -4.25 9.79 17.74
CA ASN A 183 -4.71 10.26 19.05
C ASN A 183 -3.93 11.50 19.52
N ALA A 184 -2.62 11.56 19.27
CA ALA A 184 -1.81 12.74 19.57
C ALA A 184 -2.18 13.96 18.70
N GLN A 185 -2.82 13.75 17.55
CA GLN A 185 -3.37 14.80 16.68
C GLN A 185 -4.84 15.12 16.98
N GLY A 186 -5.44 14.54 18.03
CA GLY A 186 -6.85 14.73 18.38
C GLY A 186 -7.83 13.96 17.50
N VAL A 187 -7.36 12.96 16.75
CA VAL A 187 -8.18 12.06 15.93
C VAL A 187 -8.29 10.72 16.64
N HIS A 188 -9.50 10.36 17.07
CA HIS A 188 -9.73 9.25 17.99
C HIS A 188 -10.34 8.04 17.29
N TRP A 189 -9.50 7.27 16.62
CA TRP A 189 -9.87 5.96 16.08
C TRP A 189 -9.86 4.89 17.17
N GLN A 190 -10.66 3.86 16.97
CA GLN A 190 -10.67 2.65 17.78
C GLN A 190 -9.81 1.58 17.13
N ALA A 191 -9.24 0.67 17.93
CA ALA A 191 -8.48 -0.47 17.41
C ALA A 191 -9.29 -1.31 16.41
N ARG A 192 -10.61 -1.41 16.62
CA ARG A 192 -11.53 -2.09 15.71
C ARG A 192 -11.60 -1.48 14.31
N ASP A 193 -11.35 -0.17 14.18
CA ASP A 193 -11.37 0.49 12.87
C ASP A 193 -10.30 -0.11 11.95
N MET A 194 -9.18 -0.56 12.52
CA MET A 194 -8.12 -1.27 11.80
C MET A 194 -8.43 -2.77 11.67
N SER A 195 -8.81 -3.45 12.76
CA SER A 195 -8.97 -4.91 12.74
C SER A 195 -10.16 -5.38 11.89
N ASP A 196 -11.21 -4.58 11.81
CA ASP A 196 -12.47 -4.95 11.14
C ASP A 196 -12.47 -4.57 9.65
N TYR A 197 -11.40 -3.93 9.16
CA TYR A 197 -11.26 -3.63 7.74
C TYR A 197 -11.28 -4.90 6.89
N THR A 198 -12.16 -4.94 5.90
CA THR A 198 -12.31 -6.06 4.98
C THR A 198 -12.25 -5.60 3.52
N VAL A 199 -11.79 -6.50 2.65
CA VAL A 199 -11.76 -6.29 1.20
C VAL A 199 -13.10 -6.69 0.63
N GLU A 200 -13.76 -5.76 -0.06
CA GLU A 200 -15.00 -6.03 -0.77
C GLU A 200 -14.71 -6.81 -2.06
N LYS A 201 -15.66 -7.68 -2.44
CA LYS A 201 -15.57 -8.50 -3.66
C LYS A 201 -16.81 -8.33 -4.52
N PRO A 202 -17.07 -7.12 -5.04
CA PRO A 202 -18.24 -6.88 -5.87
C PRO A 202 -18.18 -7.71 -7.15
N LYS A 203 -19.34 -7.90 -7.79
CA LYS A 203 -19.38 -8.51 -9.13
C LYS A 203 -18.88 -7.47 -10.14
N PRO A 204 -17.87 -7.80 -10.96
CA PRO A 204 -17.39 -6.87 -11.97
C PRO A 204 -18.45 -6.60 -13.04
N ILE A 205 -18.41 -5.41 -13.65
CA ILE A 205 -19.33 -5.05 -14.72
C ILE A 205 -18.79 -5.59 -16.05
N LEU A 206 -19.56 -6.46 -16.70
CA LEU A 206 -19.20 -7.06 -17.98
C LEU A 206 -20.03 -6.42 -19.11
N VAL A 207 -19.37 -5.77 -20.05
CA VAL A 207 -20.01 -5.18 -21.23
C VAL A 207 -19.58 -5.94 -22.48
N SER A 208 -20.53 -6.55 -23.20
CA SER A 208 -20.29 -7.16 -24.52
C SER A 208 -20.47 -6.10 -25.61
N ARG A 209 -19.38 -5.52 -26.10
CA ARG A 209 -19.40 -4.55 -27.21
C ARG A 209 -18.82 -5.07 -28.52
N PHE A 210 -18.04 -6.15 -28.49
CA PHE A 210 -17.43 -6.73 -29.68
C PHE A 210 -17.63 -8.24 -29.70
N VAL A 211 -17.93 -8.80 -30.88
CA VAL A 211 -18.21 -10.24 -31.06
C VAL A 211 -17.08 -11.06 -30.43
N ARG A 212 -17.40 -11.79 -29.34
CA ARG A 212 -16.48 -12.63 -28.53
C ARG A 212 -15.41 -11.91 -27.70
N GLN A 213 -15.55 -10.62 -27.40
CA GLN A 213 -14.69 -9.91 -26.43
C GLN A 213 -15.53 -9.21 -25.36
N TYR A 214 -15.16 -9.41 -24.09
CA TYR A 214 -15.76 -8.73 -22.94
C TYR A 214 -14.81 -7.67 -22.42
N ILE A 215 -15.33 -6.46 -22.20
CA ILE A 215 -14.64 -5.44 -21.41
C ILE A 215 -15.16 -5.59 -19.98
N CYS A 216 -14.22 -5.70 -19.05
CA CYS A 216 -14.48 -5.83 -17.63
C CYS A 216 -14.06 -4.52 -16.96
N LEU A 217 -15.02 -3.86 -16.31
CA LEU A 217 -14.87 -2.57 -15.62
C LEU A 217 -15.04 -2.77 -14.12
#